data_AF-A0A960JHT2-F1
#
_entry.id   AF-A0A960JHT2-F1
#
_cell.length_a   1.000
_cell.length_b   1.000
_cell.length_c   1.000
_cell.angle_alpha   90.00
_cell.angle_beta   90.00
_cell.angle_gamma   90.00
#
_symmetry.space_group_name_H-M   'P 1'
#
loop_
_entity.id
_entity.type
_entity.pdbx_description
1 polymer ?
#
loop_
_entity_poly.entity_id
_entity_poly.type
_entity_poly.pdbx_seq_one_letter_code
_entity_poly.pdbx_strand_id
1 'polypeptide(L)' 'GIFHRKFIADALHVALASFYKIDYLVTWNFGHIANVRKQARVRLFNTAAGFFVPMIVTPEFLVHTL' A
#
# COMPACT_ATOMS: atom_id res chain seq x y z
N GLY A 1 11.16 6.81 -8.53
CA GLY A 1 9.76 6.69 -8.05
C GLY A 1 9.65 5.73 -6.89
N ILE A 2 8.46 5.56 -6.32
CA ILE A 2 8.20 4.59 -5.22
C ILE A 2 8.26 3.14 -5.74
N PHE A 3 7.69 2.90 -6.92
CA PHE A 3 7.70 1.62 -7.61
C PHE A 3 8.64 1.66 -8.82
N HIS A 4 9.30 0.53 -9.10
CA HIS A 4 10.03 0.33 -10.35
C HIS A 4 9.05 0.02 -11.48
N ARG A 5 9.40 0.35 -12.74
CA ARG A 5 8.54 0.12 -13.91
C ARG A 5 8.07 -1.33 -14.06
N LYS A 6 8.91 -2.30 -13.65
CA LYS A 6 8.55 -3.74 -13.63
C LYS A 6 7.42 -4.10 -12.64
N PHE A 7 7.10 -3.22 -11.70
CA PHE A 7 6.09 -3.43 -10.65
C PHE A 7 4.98 -2.39 -10.76
N ILE A 8 4.55 -2.08 -11.98
CA ILE A 8 3.50 -1.09 -12.21
C ILE A 8 2.13 -1.55 -11.70
N ALA A 9 1.87 -2.87 -11.72
CA ALA A 9 0.66 -3.44 -11.13
C ALA A 9 0.58 -3.16 -9.62
N ASP A 10 1.69 -3.28 -8.90
CA ASP A 10 1.77 -2.94 -7.47
C ASP A 10 1.43 -1.46 -7.23
N ALA A 11 1.93 -0.57 -8.08
CA ALA A 11 1.61 0.84 -8.02
C ALA A 11 0.12 1.11 -8.26
N LEU A 12 -0.47 0.41 -9.23
CA LEU A 12 -1.89 0.53 -9.55
C LEU A 12 -2.78 0.08 -8.38
N HIS A 13 -2.48 -1.05 -7.74
CA HIS A 13 -3.24 -1.51 -6.56
C HIS A 13 -3.24 -0.47 -5.44
N VAL A 14 -2.07 0.09 -5.12
CA VAL A 14 -1.95 1.13 -4.10
C VAL A 14 -2.69 2.41 -4.50
N ALA A 15 -2.59 2.81 -5.78
CA ALA A 15 -3.29 4.00 -6.28
C ALA A 15 -4.81 3.84 -6.20
N LEU A 16 -5.34 2.67 -6.59
CA LEU A 16 -6.78 2.37 -6.50
C LEU A 16 -7.26 2.35 -5.04
N ALA A 17 -6.53 1.70 -4.14
CA ALA A 17 -6.86 1.70 -2.71
C ALA A 17 -6.87 3.11 -2.12
N SER A 18 -5.94 3.97 -2.54
CA SER A 18 -5.87 5.37 -2.13
C SER A 18 -7.03 6.20 -2.72
N PHE A 19 -7.35 6.01 -3.99
CA PHE A 19 -8.38 6.78 -4.69
C PHE A 19 -9.79 6.45 -4.16
N TYR A 20 -10.10 5.17 -4.02
CA TYR A 20 -11.39 4.69 -3.54
C TYR A 20 -11.50 4.63 -2.01
N LYS A 21 -10.48 5.11 -1.29
CA LYS A 21 -10.44 5.14 0.19
C LYS A 21 -10.69 3.75 0.81
N ILE A 22 -10.05 2.73 0.25
CA ILE A 22 -10.10 1.37 0.78
C ILE A 22 -9.23 1.30 2.03
N ASP A 23 -9.84 1.07 3.19
CA ASP A 23 -9.14 1.09 4.48
C ASP A 23 -7.98 0.11 4.54
N TYR A 24 -8.15 -1.09 3.99
CA TYR A 24 -7.16 -2.17 4.05
C TYR A 24 -6.80 -2.70 2.66
N LEU A 25 -5.52 -2.63 2.30
CA LEU A 25 -4.92 -3.35 1.18
C LEU A 25 -4.19 -4.58 1.71
N VAL A 26 -4.86 -5.72 1.65
CA VAL A 26 -4.36 -6.99 2.18
C VAL A 26 -3.46 -7.68 1.15
N THR A 27 -2.23 -8.05 1.54
CA THR A 27 -1.27 -8.65 0.59
C THR A 27 -0.22 -9.56 1.24
N TRP A 28 0.16 -10.62 0.52
CA TRP A 28 1.30 -11.50 0.83
C TRP A 28 2.63 -11.01 0.21
N ASN A 29 2.62 -9.89 -0.52
CA ASN A 29 3.78 -9.45 -1.30
C ASN A 29 4.80 -8.68 -0.43
N PHE A 30 5.54 -9.41 0.41
CA PHE A 30 6.58 -8.87 1.31
C PHE A 30 7.76 -8.24 0.57
N GLY A 31 8.08 -8.73 -0.63
CA GLY A 31 9.18 -8.20 -1.45
C GLY A 31 8.88 -6.81 -2.00
N HIS A 32 7.60 -6.43 -2.11
CA HIS A 32 7.18 -5.18 -2.74
C HIS A 32 6.19 -4.40 -1.89
N ILE A 33 4.89 -4.70 -1.96
CA ILE A 33 3.86 -3.82 -1.39
C ILE A 33 3.89 -3.85 0.15
N ALA A 34 4.04 -5.03 0.76
CA ALA A 34 4.12 -5.17 2.22
C ALA A 34 5.47 -4.74 2.82
N ASN A 35 6.45 -4.31 2.00
CA ASN A 35 7.72 -3.83 2.51
C ASN A 35 7.55 -2.49 3.26
N VAL A 36 7.91 -2.45 4.54
CA VAL A 36 7.76 -1.26 5.41
C VAL A 36 8.39 0.02 4.85
N ARG A 37 9.53 -0.08 4.15
CA ARG A 37 10.18 1.11 3.55
C ARG A 37 9.36 1.64 2.37
N LYS A 38 8.73 0.77 1.59
CA LYS A 38 7.82 1.18 0.51
C LYS A 38 6.54 1.78 1.07
N GLN A 39 5.94 1.16 2.09
CA GLN A 39 4.76 1.70 2.76
C GLN A 39 5.00 3.11 3.32
N ALA A 40 6.14 3.36 3.96
CA ALA A 40 6.50 4.68 4.47
C ALA A 40 6.58 5.73 3.35
N ARG A 41 7.15 5.36 2.19
CA ARG A 41 7.23 6.25 1.02
C ARG A 41 5.86 6.51 0.40
N VAL A 42 4.98 5.51 0.32
CA VAL A 42 3.58 5.67 -0.11
C VAL A 42 2.86 6.63 0.82
N ARG A 43 2.95 6.41 2.14
CA ARG A 43 2.34 7.29 3.14
C ARG A 43 2.79 8.74 2.98
N LEU A 44 4.10 8.97 2.89
CA LEU A 44 4.64 10.32 2.71
C LEU A 44 4.08 11.01 1.45
N PHE A 45 4.09 10.31 0.32
CA PHE A 45 3.58 10.85 -0.94
C PHE A 45 2.08 11.15 -0.86
N ASN A 46 1.28 10.17 -0.42
CA ASN A 46 -0.17 10.31 -0.34
C ASN A 46 -0.56 11.45 0.62
N THR A 47 0.07 11.54 1.80
CA THR A 47 -0.18 12.63 2.74
C THR A 47 0.16 13.99 2.13
N ALA A 48 1.32 14.12 1.49
CA ALA A 48 1.72 15.37 0.84
C ALA A 48 0.80 15.76 -0.33
N ALA A 49 0.24 14.78 -1.04
CA ALA A 49 -0.66 14.98 -2.17
C ALA A 49 -2.15 15.05 -1.78
N GLY A 50 -2.50 14.88 -0.50
CA GLY A 50 -3.89 14.87 -0.03
C GLY A 50 -4.69 13.60 -0.38
N PHE A 51 -4.01 12.51 -0.76
CA PHE A 51 -4.65 11.22 -1.00
C PHE A 51 -4.84 10.43 0.30
N PHE A 52 -5.87 9.59 0.32
CA PHE A 52 -6.05 8.63 1.42
C PHE A 52 -4.88 7.65 1.50
N VAL A 53 -4.50 7.26 2.72
CA VAL A 53 -3.41 6.32 2.97
C VAL A 53 -4.01 4.97 3.40
N PRO A 54 -4.10 3.99 2.49
CA PRO A 54 -4.61 2.67 2.86
C PRO A 54 -3.66 1.98 3.83
N MET A 55 -4.21 1.22 4.78
CA MET A 55 -3.43 0.34 5.64
C MET A 55 -3.03 -0.90 4.84
N ILE A 56 -1.74 -1.07 4.60
CA ILE A 56 -1.21 -2.22 3.88
C ILE A 56 -0.84 -3.28 4.91
N VAL A 57 -1.60 -4.37 4.95
CA VAL A 57 -1.47 -5.43 5.98
C VAL A 57 -1.29 -6.79 5.34
N THR A 58 -0.73 -7.73 6.08
CA THR A 58 -0.75 -9.14 5.69
C THR A 58 -2.08 -9.77 6.11
N PRO A 59 -2.51 -10.87 5.47
CA PRO A 59 -3.75 -11.55 5.87
C PRO A 59 -3.75 -12.02 7.32
N GLU A 60 -2.62 -12.49 7.83
CA GLU A 60 -2.53 -12.94 9.22
C GLU A 60 -2.71 -11.78 10.20
N PHE A 61 -2.16 -10.61 9.88
CA PHE A 61 -2.41 -9.42 10.68
C PHE A 61 -3.91 -9.09 10.73
N LEU A 62 -4.61 -9.20 9.60
CA LEU A 62 -6.04 -8.90 9.53
C LEU A 62 -6.88 -9.90 10.35
N VAL A 63 -6.61 -11.20 10.25
CA VAL A 63 -7.42 -12.25 10.88
C VAL A 63 -7.14 -12.40 12.39
N HIS A 64 -5.93 -12.05 12.85
CA HIS A 64 -5.53 -12.22 14.25
C HIS A 64 -5.63 -10.95 15.10
N THR A 65 -5.75 -9.77 14.47
CA THR A 65 -5.70 -8.47 15.18
C THR A 65 -7.03 -7.73 15.17
N LEU A 66 -7.96 -8.10 14.29
CA LEU A 66 -9.35 -7.63 14.26
C LEU A 66 -10.28 -8.74 14.73
#